data_AF-A0A968MH23-F1
#
_entry.id   AF-A0A968MH23-F1
#
_cell.length_a   1.000
_cell.length_b   1.000
_cell.length_c   1.000
_cell.angle_alpha   90.00
_cell.angle_beta   90.00
_cell.angle_gamma   90.00
#
_symmetry.space_group_name_H-M   'P 1'
#
loop_
_entity.id
_entity.type
_entity.pdbx_description
1 polymer ?
#
loop_
_entity_poly.entity_id
_entity_poly.type
_entity_poly.pdbx_seq_one_letter_code
_entity_poly.pdbx_strand_id
1 'polypeptide(L)'
;MKFTNALELLGKIHRHYRVIISLNQNEAELVAGAYGFNVSENRVETLLKFLDEKIAADIVVIHRTKDAWAISEKEVTFAETFYVEKPLLLTGGGDNFNAG
;
A
#
# COMPACT_ATOMS: atom_id res chain seq x y z
N MET A 1 -3.47 -10.85 -19.32
CA MET A 1 -2.93 -11.11 -17.98
C MET A 1 -3.63 -10.16 -17.03
N LYS A 2 -4.32 -10.65 -15.98
CA LYS A 2 -4.97 -9.76 -15.01
C LYS A 2 -3.89 -9.15 -14.11
N PHE A 3 -3.98 -7.85 -13.82
CA PHE A 3 -3.01 -7.08 -13.02
C PHE A 3 -2.73 -7.72 -11.64
N THR A 4 -3.73 -8.37 -11.04
CA THR A 4 -3.62 -9.15 -9.81
C THR A 4 -2.56 -10.26 -9.86
N ASN A 5 -2.35 -10.89 -11.03
CA ASN A 5 -1.35 -11.95 -11.19
C ASN A 5 0.08 -11.45 -10.99
N ALA A 6 0.35 -10.18 -11.31
CA ALA A 6 1.66 -9.57 -11.09
C ALA A 6 1.92 -9.38 -9.59
N LEU A 7 0.92 -8.92 -8.84
CA LEU A 7 1.02 -8.72 -7.39
C LEU A 7 1.17 -10.06 -6.64
N GLU A 8 0.41 -11.08 -7.04
CA GLU A 8 0.58 -12.44 -6.50
C GLU A 8 1.97 -13.02 -6.78
N LEU A 9 2.54 -12.71 -7.95
CA LEU A 9 3.91 -13.11 -8.27
C LEU A 9 4.91 -12.40 -7.36
N LEU A 10 4.77 -11.08 -7.17
CA LEU A 10 5.61 -10.31 -6.25
C LEU A 10 5.52 -10.86 -4.83
N GLY A 11 4.32 -11.16 -4.35
CA GLY A 11 4.09 -11.83 -3.07
C GLY A 11 4.92 -13.10 -2.95
N LYS A 12 4.89 -14.00 -3.94
CA LYS A 12 5.67 -15.26 -3.92
C LYS A 12 7.19 -15.08 -3.84
N ILE A 13 7.72 -13.93 -4.27
CA ILE A 13 9.17 -13.64 -4.19
C ILE A 13 9.63 -13.45 -2.74
N HIS A 14 8.71 -13.23 -1.80
CA HIS A 14 8.98 -13.07 -0.36
C HIS A 14 9.84 -14.21 0.23
N ARG A 15 9.79 -15.41 -0.37
CA ARG A 15 10.60 -16.58 0.04
C ARG A 15 12.10 -16.40 -0.16
N HIS A 16 12.51 -15.44 -1.00
CA HIS A 16 13.90 -15.20 -1.37
C HIS A 16 14.40 -13.80 -1.00
N TYR A 17 13.49 -12.82 -0.99
CA TYR A 17 13.80 -11.43 -0.66
C TYR A 17 12.69 -10.85 0.19
N ARG A 18 13.01 -9.84 1.00
CA ARG A 18 11.96 -9.07 1.67
C ARG A 18 11.20 -8.24 0.64
N VAL A 19 9.89 -8.43 0.58
CA VAL A 19 8.97 -7.74 -0.35
C VAL A 19 8.13 -6.75 0.44
N ILE A 20 8.27 -5.47 0.08
CA ILE A 20 7.45 -4.37 0.59
C ILE A 20 6.61 -3.84 -0.57
N ILE A 21 5.30 -3.78 -0.37
CA ILE A 21 4.37 -3.20 -1.34
C ILE A 21 3.84 -1.91 -0.74
N SER A 22 4.31 -0.77 -1.26
CA SER A 22 3.85 0.55 -0.84
C SER A 22 3.01 1.18 -1.95
N LEU A 23 1.80 1.61 -1.60
CA LEU A 23 0.80 2.14 -2.50
C LEU A 23 0.28 3.47 -1.96
N ASN A 24 -0.09 4.41 -2.81
CA ASN A 24 -0.94 5.50 -2.35
C ASN A 24 -2.40 5.03 -2.18
N GLN A 25 -3.26 5.87 -1.60
CA GLN A 25 -4.68 5.54 -1.38
C GLN A 25 -5.41 5.09 -2.66
N ASN A 26 -5.24 5.82 -3.77
CA ASN A 26 -5.95 5.53 -5.01
C ASN A 26 -5.49 4.19 -5.61
N GLU A 27 -4.19 3.91 -5.57
CA GLU A 27 -3.61 2.64 -6.01
C GLU A 27 -4.10 1.47 -5.16
N ALA A 28 -4.13 1.64 -3.84
CA ALA A 28 -4.63 0.64 -2.90
C ALA A 28 -6.10 0.29 -3.19
N GLU A 29 -6.96 1.29 -3.42
CA GLU A 29 -8.36 1.09 -3.78
C GLU A 29 -8.53 0.41 -5.15
N LEU A 30 -7.75 0.81 -6.15
CA LEU A 30 -7.76 0.17 -7.47
C LEU A 30 -7.32 -1.29 -7.41
N VAL A 31 -6.25 -1.59 -6.68
CA VAL A 31 -5.76 -2.95 -6.46
C VAL A 31 -6.81 -3.78 -5.73
N ALA A 32 -7.37 -3.25 -4.64
CA ALA A 32 -8.38 -3.96 -3.87
C ALA A 32 -9.64 -4.23 -4.69
N GLY A 33 -10.10 -3.25 -5.46
CA GLY A 33 -11.22 -3.39 -6.40
C GLY A 33 -10.96 -4.46 -7.46
N ALA A 34 -9.72 -4.59 -7.96
CA ALA A 34 -9.33 -5.66 -8.87
C ALA A 34 -9.41 -7.07 -8.23
N TYR A 35 -9.28 -7.16 -6.91
CA TYR A 35 -9.52 -8.37 -6.11
C TYR A 35 -10.99 -8.54 -5.65
N GLY A 36 -11.89 -7.64 -6.05
CA GLY A 36 -13.31 -7.69 -5.72
C GLY A 36 -13.69 -7.05 -4.38
N PHE A 37 -12.80 -6.25 -3.77
CA PHE A 37 -13.13 -5.49 -2.57
C PHE A 37 -14.16 -4.40 -2.88
N ASN A 38 -15.14 -4.23 -2.00
CA ASN A 38 -16.07 -3.12 -2.10
C ASN A 38 -15.47 -1.87 -1.44
N VAL A 39 -14.98 -0.96 -2.26
CA VAL A 39 -14.29 0.26 -1.83
C VAL A 39 -15.18 1.19 -0.97
N SER A 40 -16.50 1.01 -0.95
CA SER A 40 -17.36 1.79 -0.04
C SER A 40 -17.07 1.53 1.45
N GLU A 41 -16.37 0.45 1.80
CA GLU A 41 -15.81 0.22 3.15
C GLU A 41 -14.55 1.08 3.38
N ASN A 42 -14.74 2.38 3.56
CA ASN A 42 -13.70 3.42 3.52
C ASN A 42 -12.71 3.48 4.72
N ARG A 43 -12.55 2.43 5.53
CA ARG A 43 -11.53 2.45 6.59
C ARG A 43 -10.20 1.96 6.05
N VAL A 44 -9.16 2.81 6.08
CA VAL A 44 -7.81 2.49 5.61
C VAL A 44 -7.27 1.20 6.24
N GLU A 45 -7.50 0.99 7.53
CA GLU A 45 -7.10 -0.24 8.21
C GLU A 45 -7.73 -1.50 7.60
N THR A 46 -9.01 -1.43 7.21
CA THR A 46 -9.72 -2.55 6.57
C THR A 46 -9.15 -2.83 5.18
N LEU A 47 -8.92 -1.77 4.39
CA LEU A 47 -8.30 -1.86 3.08
C LEU A 47 -6.88 -2.46 3.16
N LEU A 48 -6.09 -2.00 4.14
CA LEU A 48 -4.74 -2.48 4.39
C LEU A 48 -4.70 -3.97 4.73
N LYS A 49 -5.56 -4.42 5.65
CA LYS A 49 -5.69 -5.83 6.03
C LYS A 49 -6.12 -6.70 4.86
N PHE A 50 -7.06 -6.22 4.05
CA PHE A 50 -7.50 -6.93 2.86
C PHE A 50 -6.35 -7.10 1.85
N LEU A 51 -5.57 -6.05 1.60
CA LEU A 51 -4.44 -6.12 0.67
C LEU A 51 -3.32 -7.04 1.17
N ASP A 52 -3.01 -7.01 2.46
CA ASP A 52 -2.06 -7.94 3.09
C ASP A 52 -2.44 -9.41 2.86
N GLU A 53 -3.71 -9.75 3.07
CA GLU A 53 -4.22 -11.10 2.83
C GLU A 53 -4.15 -11.53 1.36
N LYS A 54 -4.40 -10.60 0.42
CA LYS A 54 -4.42 -10.92 -1.02
C LYS A 54 -3.04 -10.99 -1.65
N ILE A 55 -2.15 -10.09 -1.26
CA ILE A 55 -0.82 -9.96 -1.87
C ILE A 55 0.18 -10.90 -1.17
N ALA A 56 0.06 -11.07 0.15
CA ALA A 56 0.99 -11.86 0.97
C ALA A 56 2.46 -11.42 0.82
N ALA A 57 2.70 -10.10 0.84
CA ALA A 57 4.02 -9.50 0.97
C ALA A 57 4.48 -9.50 2.43
N ASP A 58 5.76 -9.21 2.71
CA ASP A 58 6.25 -9.10 4.09
C ASP A 58 5.71 -7.83 4.78
N ILE A 59 5.58 -6.74 4.01
CA ILE A 59 4.96 -5.49 4.46
C ILE A 59 4.07 -4.92 3.36
N VAL A 60 2.88 -4.46 3.73
CA VAL A 60 2.03 -3.61 2.89
C VAL A 60 1.92 -2.23 3.53
N VAL A 61 2.07 -1.18 2.72
CA VAL A 61 1.95 0.22 3.14
C VAL A 61 0.92 0.93 2.28
N ILE A 62 0.04 1.69 2.91
CA ILE A 62 -0.81 2.69 2.26
C ILE A 62 -0.38 4.06 2.75
N HIS A 63 0.19 4.87 1.86
CA HIS A 63 0.59 6.23 2.17
C HIS A 63 -0.41 7.25 1.64
N ARG A 64 -0.58 8.31 2.41
CA ARG A 64 -1.45 9.45 2.11
C ARG A 64 -0.64 10.72 2.33
N THR A 65 -1.23 11.83 1.92
CA THR A 65 -0.59 13.14 2.03
C THR A 65 -0.26 13.55 3.48
N LYS A 66 -1.02 13.05 4.47
CA LYS A 66 -0.90 13.45 5.88
C LYS A 66 -0.49 12.32 6.83
N ASP A 67 -0.46 11.09 6.35
CA ASP A 67 -0.13 9.93 7.16
C ASP A 67 0.21 8.71 6.30
N ALA A 68 0.69 7.66 6.95
CA ALA A 68 0.91 6.36 6.36
C ALA A 68 0.47 5.27 7.33
N TRP A 69 -0.05 4.18 6.76
CA TRP A 69 -0.45 2.98 7.46
C TRP A 69 0.33 1.80 6.91
N ALA A 70 0.89 0.97 7.79
CA ALA A 70 1.65 -0.20 7.40
C ALA A 70 1.15 -1.43 8.17
N ILE A 71 1.19 -2.59 7.55
CA ILE A 71 0.98 -3.87 8.21
C ILE A 71 2.19 -4.76 7.97
N SER A 72 2.71 -5.33 9.05
CA SER A 72 3.84 -6.25 9.08
C SER A 72 3.56 -7.26 10.17
N GLU A 73 3.79 -8.55 9.94
CA GLU A 73 3.58 -9.61 10.95
C GLU A 73 2.17 -9.57 11.59
N LYS A 74 1.15 -9.17 10.81
CA LYS A 74 -0.26 -8.96 11.24
C LYS A 74 -0.49 -7.81 12.24
N GLU A 75 0.53 -7.02 12.53
CA GLU A 75 0.41 -5.81 13.32
C GLU A 75 0.28 -4.58 12.43
N VAL A 76 -0.71 -3.74 12.72
CA VAL A 76 -0.94 -2.48 12.01
C VAL A 76 -0.25 -1.34 12.75
N THR A 77 0.57 -0.59 12.03
CA THR A 77 1.23 0.63 12.51
C THR A 77 0.75 1.84 11.73
N PHE A 78 0.75 2.99 12.40
CA PHE A 78 0.36 4.29 11.86
C PHE A 78 1.45 5.32 12.13
N ALA A 79 1.68 6.22 11.19
CA ALA A 79 2.55 7.38 11.37
C ALA A 79 1.94 8.61 10.66
N GLU A 80 2.01 9.76 11.31
CA GLU A 80 1.73 11.05 10.64
C GLU A 80 2.89 11.39 9.71
N THR A 81 2.60 12.04 8.58
CA THR A 81 3.62 12.56 7.68
C THR A 81 3.80 14.06 7.84
N PHE A 82 4.95 14.56 7.40
CA PHE A 82 5.15 15.99 7.28
C PHE A 82 4.40 16.54 6.07
N TYR A 83 3.31 17.27 6.32
CA TYR A 83 2.49 17.87 5.26
C TYR A 83 2.99 19.26 4.87
N VAL A 84 3.24 19.44 3.57
CA VAL A 84 3.55 20.74 2.98
C VAL A 84 2.37 21.20 2.12
N GLU A 85 1.71 22.30 2.52
CA GLU A 85 0.52 22.82 1.82
C GLU A 85 0.83 23.28 0.39
N LYS A 86 2.01 23.87 0.18
CA LYS A 86 2.46 24.39 -1.13
C LYS A 86 3.86 23.88 -1.45
N PRO A 87 4.00 22.60 -1.83
CA PRO A 87 5.30 22.04 -2.17
C PRO A 87 5.84 22.72 -3.43
N LEU A 88 7.15 23.01 -3.43
CA LEU A 88 7.83 23.53 -4.62
C LEU A 88 7.82 22.51 -5.78
N LEU A 89 7.90 21.21 -5.43
CA LEU A 89 7.87 20.09 -6.35
C LEU A 89 7.01 18.97 -5.76
N LEU A 90 6.01 18.51 -6.52
CA LEU A 90 5.13 17.39 -6.12
C LEU A 90 5.43 16.11 -6.90
N THR A 91 5.95 16.23 -8.13
CA THR A 91 6.27 15.11 -8.99
C THR A 91 7.26 14.17 -8.31
N GLY A 92 6.95 12.87 -8.28
CA GLY A 92 7.77 11.86 -7.61
C GLY A 92 7.65 11.84 -6.08
N GLY A 93 6.74 12.60 -5.47
CA GLY A 93 6.56 12.61 -4.02
C GLY A 93 6.24 11.23 -3.42
N GLY A 94 5.34 10.48 -4.06
CA GLY A 94 5.03 9.10 -3.68
C GLY A 94 6.20 8.14 -3.89
N ASP A 95 6.97 8.29 -4.97
CA ASP A 95 8.15 7.46 -5.23
C ASP A 95 9.26 7.72 -4.19
N ASN A 96 9.50 8.98 -3.84
CA ASN A 96 10.43 9.36 -2.77
C ASN A 96 9.98 8.79 -1.42
N PHE A 97 8.67 8.79 -1.14
CA PHE A 97 8.13 8.14 0.05
C PHE A 97 8.37 6.62 0.01
N ASN A 98 8.05 5.96 -1.10
CA ASN A 98 8.14 4.51 -1.25
C ASN A 98 9.59 3.98 -1.23
N ALA A 99 10.56 4.80 -1.60
CA ALA A 99 11.98 4.44 -1.64
C ALA A 99 12.72 4.61 -0.30
N GLY A 100 12.16 5.40 0.63
CA GLY A 100 12.72 5.66 1.95
C GLY A 100 12.29 4.63 2.98
#